data_AF-A0A1Y3ET81-F1
#
_entry.id   AF-A0A1Y3ET81-F1
#
_cell.length_a   1.000
_cell.length_b   1.000
_cell.length_c   1.000
_cell.angle_alpha   90.00
_cell.angle_beta   90.00
_cell.angle_gamma   90.00
#
_symmetry.space_group_name_H-M   'P 1'
#
loop_
_entity.id
_entity.type
_entity.pdbx_description
1 polymer ?
#
loop_
_entity_poly.entity_id
_entity_poly.type
_entity_poly.pdbx_seq_one_letter_code
_entity_poly.pdbx_strand_id
1 'polypeptide(L)'
;MWSPRNEVMLGCAFQKDGLVIYDVNAIGQEIVADDCNDYWDKDAIPESLFVHSGYKNNILDFDWNSHLTWFLGCSNDRGIISAWIPSKEIVNDEDEPDVNIPDEELEPVDF
;
A
#
# COMPACT_ATOMS: atom_id res chain seq x y z
N MET A 1 -2.08 -10.02 -4.85
CA MET A 1 -3.17 -10.52 -4.01
C MET A 1 -4.25 -9.46 -3.90
N TRP A 2 -5.50 -9.86 -4.12
CA TRP A 2 -6.67 -8.96 -4.11
C TRP A 2 -7.01 -8.52 -2.70
N SER A 3 -7.47 -7.27 -2.55
CA SER A 3 -8.02 -6.79 -1.30
C SER A 3 -9.32 -7.56 -0.97
N PRO A 4 -9.50 -8.02 0.28
CA PRO A 4 -10.70 -8.74 0.69
C PRO A 4 -11.94 -7.85 0.81
N ARG A 5 -11.76 -6.52 0.80
CA ARG A 5 -12.83 -5.54 1.00
C ARG A 5 -13.07 -4.64 -0.20
N ASN A 6 -12.09 -4.54 -1.10
CA ASN A 6 -12.19 -3.71 -2.27
C ASN A 6 -11.83 -4.53 -3.52
N GLU A 7 -12.84 -4.83 -4.33
CA GLU A 7 -12.69 -5.69 -5.51
C GLU A 7 -11.78 -5.10 -6.59
N VAL A 8 -11.51 -3.80 -6.54
CA VAL A 8 -10.66 -3.10 -7.51
C VAL A 8 -9.23 -2.88 -7.03
N MET A 9 -8.91 -3.25 -5.79
CA MET A 9 -7.58 -3.05 -5.22
C MET A 9 -6.74 -4.32 -5.27
N LEU A 10 -5.54 -4.20 -5.84
CA LEU A 10 -4.58 -5.28 -6.02
C LEU A 10 -3.23 -4.93 -5.40
N GLY A 11 -2.74 -5.75 -4.47
CA GLY A 11 -1.38 -5.64 -3.95
C GLY A 11 -0.41 -6.54 -4.73
N CYS A 12 0.79 -6.06 -5.00
CA CYS A 12 1.85 -6.79 -5.70
C CYS A 12 3.22 -6.49 -5.10
N ALA A 13 3.91 -7.52 -4.62
CA ALA A 13 5.28 -7.40 -4.14
C ALA A 13 6.28 -7.61 -5.28
N PHE A 14 7.26 -6.72 -5.38
CA PHE A 14 8.35 -6.80 -6.34
C PHE A 14 9.68 -6.90 -5.61
N GLN A 15 10.59 -7.70 -6.16
CA GLN A 15 11.96 -7.72 -5.65
C GLN A 15 12.58 -6.34 -5.87
N LYS A 16 13.16 -5.77 -4.81
CA LYS A 16 13.79 -4.43 -4.77
C LYS A 16 12.87 -3.21 -4.90
N ASP A 17 11.69 -3.35 -5.50
CA ASP A 17 10.77 -2.21 -5.73
C ASP A 17 9.67 -2.11 -4.65
N GLY A 18 9.60 -3.06 -3.72
CA GLY A 18 8.73 -3.01 -2.54
C GLY A 18 7.34 -3.60 -2.79
N LEU A 19 6.35 -3.14 -2.01
CA LEU A 19 4.94 -3.52 -2.18
C LEU A 19 4.19 -2.39 -2.87
N VAL A 20 3.63 -2.67 -4.05
CA VAL A 20 2.83 -1.74 -4.83
C VAL A 20 1.35 -2.08 -4.67
N ILE A 21 0.53 -1.06 -4.47
CA ILE A 21 -0.93 -1.16 -4.51
C ILE A 21 -1.40 -0.54 -5.83
N TYR A 22 -2.23 -1.30 -6.54
CA TYR A 22 -2.85 -0.91 -7.80
C TYR A 22 -4.37 -0.76 -7.64
N ASP A 23 -4.93 0.26 -8.28
CA ASP A 23 -6.37 0.43 -8.50
C ASP A 23 -6.72 0.07 -9.94
N VAL A 24 -7.38 -1.08 -10.15
CA VAL A 24 -7.68 -1.56 -11.50
C VAL A 24 -8.76 -0.73 -12.22
N ASN A 25 -9.51 0.13 -11.52
CA ASN A 25 -10.43 1.07 -12.18
C ASN A 25 -9.71 2.16 -12.95
N ALA A 26 -8.44 2.43 -12.61
CA ALA A 26 -7.64 3.43 -13.29
C ALA A 26 -6.92 2.89 -14.54
N ILE A 27 -7.09 1.60 -14.87
CA ILE A 27 -6.53 1.02 -16.09
C ILE A 27 -7.05 1.78 -17.33
N GLY A 28 -6.12 2.30 -18.12
CA GLY A 28 -6.42 3.01 -19.36
C GLY A 28 -6.87 4.47 -19.16
N GLN A 29 -6.78 5.00 -17.93
CA GLN A 29 -6.94 6.44 -17.72
C GLN A 29 -5.75 7.21 -18.33
N GLU A 30 -6.04 8.38 -18.88
CA GLU A 30 -5.02 9.26 -19.42
C GLU A 30 -4.29 9.96 -18.27
N ILE A 31 -2.97 9.88 -18.27
CA ILE A 31 -2.14 10.60 -17.30
C ILE A 31 -1.85 11.98 -17.86
N VAL A 32 -2.17 13.01 -17.09
CA VAL A 32 -1.85 14.39 -17.45
C VAL A 32 -0.34 14.59 -17.29
N ALA A 33 0.30 15.21 -18.27
CA ALA A 33 1.76 15.36 -18.33
C ALA A 33 2.41 16.03 -17.10
N ASP A 34 1.64 16.79 -16.30
CA ASP A 34 2.12 17.43 -15.07
C ASP A 34 2.22 16.48 -13.87
N ASP A 35 1.60 15.29 -13.93
CA ASP A 35 1.71 14.25 -12.89
C ASP A 35 2.89 13.28 -13.14
N CYS A 36 3.59 13.42 -14.27
CA CYS A 36 4.81 12.71 -14.60
C CYS A 36 6.03 13.47 -14.04
N ASN A 37 6.36 13.26 -12.76
CA ASN A 37 7.60 13.75 -12.19
C ASN A 37 8.85 13.05 -12.77
N ASP A 38 9.56 13.79 -13.64
CA ASP A 38 10.93 13.55 -14.09
C ASP A 38 11.75 12.74 -13.06
N TYR A 39 12.26 11.58 -13.48
CA TYR A 39 13.36 10.74 -12.92
C TYR A 39 13.08 9.23 -12.90
N TRP A 40 11.84 8.77 -13.14
CA TRP A 40 11.53 7.37 -13.51
C TRP A 40 10.37 7.25 -14.54
N ASP A 41 9.81 8.40 -14.93
CA ASP A 41 8.64 8.56 -15.78
C ASP A 41 8.90 8.32 -17.27
N LYS A 42 8.72 7.08 -17.69
CA LYS A 42 8.39 6.79 -19.09
C LYS A 42 7.12 5.98 -19.28
N ASP A 43 6.59 5.44 -18.19
CA ASP A 43 5.28 4.81 -18.10
C ASP A 43 4.81 4.94 -16.63
N ALA A 44 4.47 6.15 -16.15
CA ALA A 44 3.60 6.20 -14.98
C ALA A 44 2.39 5.33 -15.33
N ILE A 45 2.16 4.32 -14.52
CA ILE A 45 1.09 3.37 -14.75
C ILE A 45 -0.12 4.00 -14.04
N PRO A 46 -1.21 4.36 -14.75
CA PRO A 46 -2.31 5.12 -14.14
C PRO A 46 -2.97 4.36 -12.99
N GLU A 47 -2.94 3.03 -13.03
CA GLU A 47 -3.41 2.18 -11.95
C GLU A 47 -2.50 2.11 -10.71
N SER A 48 -1.28 2.64 -10.75
CA SER A 48 -0.35 2.57 -9.61
C SER A 48 -0.70 3.61 -8.55
N LEU A 49 -1.36 3.18 -7.46
CA LEU A 49 -1.88 4.05 -6.41
C LEU A 49 -0.83 4.39 -5.34
N PHE A 50 -0.10 3.40 -4.84
CA PHE A 50 0.83 3.59 -3.73
C PHE A 50 1.99 2.60 -3.77
N VAL A 51 3.19 3.05 -3.39
CA VAL A 51 4.37 2.19 -3.25
C VAL A 51 4.90 2.28 -1.82
N HIS A 52 4.88 1.15 -1.12
CA HIS A 52 5.57 1.01 0.15
C HIS A 52 7.05 0.63 -0.11
N SER A 53 7.88 1.65 -0.32
CA SER A 53 9.31 1.53 -0.64
C SER A 53 10.25 1.56 0.58
N GLY A 54 9.73 1.25 1.78
CA GLY A 54 10.46 1.36 3.06
C GLY A 54 11.65 0.40 3.24
N TYR A 55 11.89 -0.52 2.31
CA TYR A 55 12.93 -1.54 2.43
C TYR A 55 13.76 -1.62 1.16
N LYS A 56 15.09 -1.42 1.27
CA LYS A 56 16.05 -1.88 0.26
C LYS A 56 16.19 -3.42 0.22
N ASN A 57 15.23 -4.13 0.79
CA ASN A 57 15.26 -5.56 1.09
C ASN A 57 14.10 -6.24 0.36
N ASN A 58 14.21 -7.52 0.06
CA ASN A 58 13.14 -8.21 -0.67
C ASN A 58 11.98 -8.54 0.26
N ILE A 59 10.77 -8.16 -0.15
CA ILE A 59 9.53 -8.64 0.48
C ILE A 59 9.44 -10.15 0.22
N LEU A 60 9.22 -10.93 1.28
CA LEU A 60 9.03 -12.38 1.19
C LEU A 60 7.56 -12.73 1.00
N ASP A 61 6.70 -12.11 1.80
CA ASP A 61 5.25 -12.30 1.76
C ASP A 61 4.55 -11.07 2.34
N PHE A 62 3.28 -10.88 1.97
CA PHE A 62 2.42 -9.83 2.51
C PHE A 62 0.96 -10.30 2.55
N ASP A 63 0.17 -9.71 3.45
CA ASP A 63 -1.27 -9.96 3.55
C ASP A 63 -2.08 -8.67 3.77
N TRP A 64 -3.34 -8.68 3.32
CA TRP A 64 -4.35 -7.67 3.62
C TRP A 64 -5.10 -8.10 4.87
N ASN A 65 -5.36 -7.16 5.78
CA ASN A 65 -6.22 -7.44 6.91
C ASN A 65 -7.69 -7.49 6.47
N SER A 66 -8.36 -8.60 6.75
CA SER A 66 -9.79 -8.79 6.41
C SER A 66 -10.74 -8.03 7.34
N HIS A 67 -10.25 -7.56 8.49
CA HIS A 67 -11.03 -6.84 9.51
C HIS A 67 -10.83 -5.32 9.44
N LEU A 68 -9.67 -4.85 9.00
CA LEU A 68 -9.32 -3.43 8.93
C LEU A 68 -8.97 -3.02 7.50
N THR A 69 -9.79 -2.13 6.93
CA THR A 69 -9.61 -1.60 5.56
C THR A 69 -8.24 -0.93 5.43
N TRP A 70 -7.60 -1.11 4.28
CA TRP A 70 -6.28 -0.55 3.94
C TRP A 70 -5.11 -0.95 4.85
N PHE A 71 -5.31 -1.84 5.82
CA PHE A 71 -4.22 -2.33 6.65
C PHE A 71 -3.54 -3.52 5.97
N LEU A 72 -2.24 -3.39 5.75
CA LEU A 72 -1.40 -4.45 5.19
C LEU A 72 -0.29 -4.81 6.17
N GLY A 73 0.08 -6.09 6.17
CA GLY A 73 1.28 -6.59 6.82
C GLY A 73 2.24 -7.18 5.80
N CYS A 74 3.55 -6.97 5.96
CA CYS A 74 4.55 -7.63 5.12
C CYS A 74 5.78 -8.05 5.91
N SER A 75 6.45 -9.11 5.43
CA SER A 75 7.72 -9.60 5.95
C SER A 75 8.83 -9.46 4.91
N ASN A 76 10.08 -9.27 5.35
CA ASN A 76 11.23 -9.18 4.45
C ASN A 76 12.36 -10.17 4.78
N ASP A 77 13.32 -10.27 3.86
CA ASP A 77 14.48 -11.16 3.95
C ASP A 77 15.48 -10.85 5.09
N ARG A 78 15.22 -9.80 5.89
CA ARG A 78 15.98 -9.46 7.10
C ARG A 78 15.25 -9.79 8.39
N GLY A 79 14.10 -10.47 8.30
CA GLY A 79 13.31 -10.86 9.47
C GLY A 79 12.53 -9.70 10.10
N ILE A 80 12.31 -8.60 9.38
CA ILE A 80 11.46 -7.49 9.83
C ILE A 80 10.04 -7.75 9.33
N ILE A 81 9.08 -7.56 10.22
CA ILE A 81 7.65 -7.50 9.91
C ILE A 81 7.21 -6.06 10.07
N SER A 82 6.44 -5.56 9.11
CA SER A 82 5.80 -4.25 9.22
C SER A 82 4.32 -4.35 8.96
N ALA A 83 3.59 -3.44 9.59
CA ALA A 83 2.17 -3.27 9.48
C ALA A 83 1.88 -1.79 9.29
N TRP A 84 1.06 -1.45 8.30
CA TRP A 84 0.86 -0.05 7.90
C TRP A 84 -0.49 0.14 7.21
N ILE A 85 -0.92 1.40 7.20
CA ILE A 85 -2.08 1.90 6.48
C ILE A 85 -1.58 3.08 5.62
N PRO A 86 -1.86 3.11 4.30
CA PRO A 86 -1.57 4.29 3.48
C PRO A 86 -2.38 5.50 3.97
N SER A 87 -1.86 6.72 3.71
CA SER A 87 -2.58 7.94 4.08
C SER A 87 -3.92 8.05 3.36
N LYS A 88 -4.95 8.54 4.05
CA LYS A 88 -6.27 8.82 3.47
C LYS A 88 -6.22 9.75 2.26
N GLU A 89 -5.28 10.70 2.28
CA GLU A 89 -5.05 11.65 1.17
C GLU A 89 -4.64 10.95 -0.13
N ILE A 90 -4.04 9.75 -0.05
CA ILE A 90 -3.59 8.98 -1.21
C ILE A 90 -4.71 8.09 -1.73
N VAL A 91 -5.42 7.41 -0.82
CA VAL A 91 -6.43 6.41 -1.21
C VAL A 91 -7.81 7.01 -1.48
N ASN A 92 -8.03 8.27 -1.10
CA ASN A 92 -9.24 9.06 -1.35
C ASN A 92 -10.56 8.28 -1.07
N ASP A 93 -10.54 7.48 -0.01
CA ASP A 93 -11.66 6.64 0.40
C ASP A 93 -12.62 7.47 1.26
N GLU A 94 -13.64 8.07 0.63
CA GLU A 94 -14.63 8.94 1.28
C GLU A 94 -15.54 8.19 2.27
N ASP A 95 -15.55 6.85 2.24
CA ASP A 95 -16.48 6.01 3.00
C ASP A 95 -15.94 5.55 4.38
N GLU A 96 -14.70 5.91 4.77
CA GLU A 96 -14.08 5.41 6.02
C GLU A 96 -14.06 6.45 7.17
N PRO A 97 -14.59 6.09 8.37
CA PRO A 97 -14.37 6.88 9.57
C PRO A 97 -12.87 6.97 9.91
N ASP A 98 -12.44 8.04 10.58
CA ASP A 98 -11.07 8.11 11.11
C ASP A 98 -10.85 6.99 12.12
N VAL A 99 -10.11 5.96 11.73
CA VAL A 99 -9.61 4.92 12.64
C VAL A 99 -8.52 5.56 13.48
N ASN A 100 -8.93 6.24 14.55
CA ASN A 100 -8.05 6.74 15.58
C ASN A 100 -7.84 5.59 16.58
N ILE A 101 -6.78 4.81 16.40
CA ILE A 101 -6.33 3.86 17.42
C ILE A 101 -5.74 4.70 18.56
N PRO A 102 -6.35 4.72 19.75
CA PRO A 102 -5.82 5.49 20.87
C PRO A 102 -4.40 5.01 21.20
N ASP A 103 -3.49 5.94 21.53
CA ASP A 103 -2.12 5.60 21.92
C ASP A 103 -2.05 4.60 23.10
N GLU A 104 -3.10 4.54 23.92
CA GLU A 104 -3.26 3.56 25.01
C GLU A 104 -3.39 2.09 24.54
N GLU A 105 -3.80 1.84 23.29
CA GLU A 105 -3.87 0.48 22.72
C GLU A 105 -2.56 0.04 22.04
N LEU A 106 -1.57 0.94 21.94
CA LEU A 106 -0.26 0.69 21.34
C LEU A 106 0.80 0.26 22.37
N GLU A 107 0.40 -0.17 23.57
CA GLU A 107 1.37 -0.58 24.59
C GLU A 107 2.29 -1.69 24.04
N PRO A 108 3.63 -1.51 24.15
CA PRO A 108 4.56 -2.53 23.71
C PRO A 108 4.30 -3.80 24.52
N VAL A 109 4.08 -4.90 23.81
CA VAL A 109 3.98 -6.22 24.43
C VAL A 109 5.32 -6.46 25.15
N ASP A 110 5.30 -6.52 26.48
CA ASP A 110 6.49 -6.88 27.26
C ASP A 110 6.94 -8.29 26.82
N PHE A 111 8.08 -8.35 26.13
CA PHE A 111 8.76 -9.60 25.72
C PHE A 111 9.74 -10.08 26.80
#